data_AF-A0A518GMX9-F1
#
_entry.id   AF-A0A518GMX9-F1
#
_cell.length_a   1.000
_cell.length_b   1.000
_cell.length_c   1.000
_cell.angle_alpha   90.00
_cell.angle_beta   90.00
_cell.angle_gamma   90.00
#
_symmetry.space_group_name_H-M   'P 1'
#
loop_
_entity.id
_entity.type
_entity.pdbx_description
1 polymer ?
#
loop_
_entity_poly.entity_id
_entity_poly.type
_entity_poly.pdbx_seq_one_letter_code
_entity_poly.pdbx_strand_id
1 'polypeptide(L)'
;MPFPACPKCLAPIRIRDRKFVGREIPCPSCAAHIVPLVTGHDEWQVILPEEYARQSAATSNSAKSNLEKQTTGVHASTGPAIVKPLGANTLRAGGRQLKAPSPFVMAWIGSGVITFCIVMVIVQSFSRRDHQARELVTQQPNESSQQQPVQPIENSDPGQTTGEKELVPQPLPASHEKLAGLGQWLSGELASQGAFPAATTGKSENPEEAWGWLNRYVAQTQPTIVPPPFEGSWRGPTHDRFVRRRMNSLLINEQEGLIGGDGYPATQLVGVAGVGIDGPHLPASSEYAGIFAYGRTTRQRDILDGLSQTAMVASVKEDLASWASGGKGGIRSLTAAPVIDGPDGFGIVGQSGQLLLMADGSVKELTNAADPVIMRRMFTMAEGIDLAEAASPDAPLFPARAASRQTMPMADPPGGSESVADSHSSAPTGISPEKDDPAAEKPNGKVEKSSTGEVVAPPAAQAPLPPAMVVQKQDLKINLGLSLQRFRTDEPVARRRLVKSAADLLGAPVITPEGPLPAELVEILDQKITIDLEKVSIENLLHEIFRDSQARWSLQDGQLLIQLSSEVVPGPPPATGGEPREVAVP
;
A
#
# COMPACT_ATOMS: atom_id res chain seq x y z
N MET A 1 -9.64 0.01 -20.52
CA MET A 1 -9.21 0.18 -21.92
C MET A 1 -8.01 -0.73 -22.18
N PRO A 2 -8.01 -1.53 -23.26
CA PRO A 2 -6.87 -2.36 -23.60
C PRO A 2 -5.64 -1.49 -23.92
N PHE A 3 -4.46 -1.88 -23.44
CA PHE A 3 -3.21 -1.19 -23.79
C PHE A 3 -2.85 -1.48 -25.25
N PRO A 4 -2.33 -0.53 -26.03
CA PRO A 4 -1.87 -0.80 -27.38
C PRO A 4 -0.75 -1.85 -27.37
N ALA A 5 -0.81 -2.81 -28.28
CA ALA A 5 0.21 -3.84 -28.43
C ALA A 5 1.33 -3.37 -29.36
N CYS A 6 2.55 -3.85 -29.12
CA CYS A 6 3.66 -3.64 -30.04
C CYS A 6 3.35 -4.31 -31.40
N PRO A 7 3.43 -3.60 -32.54
CA PRO A 7 3.14 -4.21 -33.85
C PRO A 7 4.14 -5.32 -34.23
N LYS A 8 5.33 -5.37 -33.61
CA LYS A 8 6.35 -6.39 -33.92
C LYS A 8 6.27 -7.65 -33.07
N CYS A 9 5.97 -7.53 -31.77
CA CYS A 9 5.98 -8.67 -30.85
C CYS A 9 4.66 -8.90 -30.10
N LEU A 10 3.64 -8.07 -30.36
CA LEU A 10 2.33 -8.10 -29.72
C LEU A 10 2.32 -7.90 -28.19
N ALA A 11 3.47 -7.59 -27.58
CA ALA A 11 3.53 -7.28 -26.16
C ALA A 11 2.74 -6.01 -25.84
N PRO A 12 1.94 -5.98 -24.77
CA PRO A 12 1.17 -4.79 -24.37
C PRO A 12 2.11 -3.68 -23.92
N ILE A 13 1.91 -2.47 -24.44
CA ILE A 13 2.76 -1.30 -24.15
C ILE A 13 1.99 -0.32 -23.27
N ARG A 14 2.55 -0.02 -22.09
CA ARG A 14 1.98 0.95 -21.16
C ARG A 14 2.67 2.31 -21.34
N ILE A 15 2.03 3.21 -22.06
CA ILE A 15 2.47 4.60 -22.24
C ILE A 15 1.46 5.49 -21.53
N ARG A 16 1.89 6.18 -20.46
CA ARG A 16 1.04 7.10 -19.71
C ARG A 16 1.34 8.57 -20.00
N ASP A 17 2.56 8.86 -20.43
CA ASP A 17 3.06 10.22 -20.57
C ASP A 17 2.96 10.70 -22.03
N ARG A 18 2.21 11.79 -22.26
CA ARG A 18 2.01 12.40 -23.58
C ARG A 18 3.30 12.93 -24.21
N LYS A 19 4.38 13.10 -23.44
CA LYS A 19 5.69 13.54 -23.98
C LYS A 19 6.31 12.56 -24.99
N PHE A 20 5.87 11.31 -24.99
CA PHE A 20 6.34 10.28 -25.92
C PHE A 20 5.56 10.25 -27.25
N VAL A 21 4.48 11.01 -27.38
CA VAL A 21 3.68 11.05 -28.61
C VAL A 21 4.51 11.62 -29.76
N GLY A 22 4.58 10.89 -30.88
CA GLY A 22 5.37 11.26 -32.06
C GLY A 22 6.88 11.10 -31.92
N ARG A 23 7.38 10.54 -30.80
CA ARG A 23 8.81 10.23 -30.62
C ARG A 23 9.06 8.74 -30.78
N GLU A 24 10.19 8.39 -31.39
CA GLU A 24 10.64 7.01 -31.43
C GLU A 24 11.11 6.56 -30.04
N ILE A 25 10.56 5.45 -29.56
CA ILE A 25 10.99 4.78 -28.33
C ILE A 25 11.21 3.29 -28.60
N PRO A 26 12.16 2.61 -27.93
CA PRO A 26 12.33 1.17 -28.07
C PRO A 26 11.24 0.41 -27.30
N CYS A 27 10.67 -0.62 -27.92
CA CYS A 27 9.73 -1.53 -27.26
C CYS A 27 10.44 -2.27 -26.11
N PRO A 28 9.90 -2.28 -24.88
CA PRO A 28 10.56 -2.90 -23.73
C PRO A 28 10.66 -4.43 -23.82
N SER A 29 9.91 -5.06 -24.72
CA SER A 29 9.89 -6.53 -24.87
C SER A 29 10.80 -7.03 -25.98
N CYS A 30 10.85 -6.36 -27.14
CA CYS A 30 11.62 -6.82 -28.30
C CYS A 30 12.65 -5.80 -28.83
N ALA A 31 12.83 -4.68 -28.13
CA ALA A 31 13.72 -3.57 -28.52
C ALA A 31 13.41 -2.89 -29.86
N ALA A 32 12.32 -3.25 -30.55
CA ALA A 32 11.93 -2.60 -31.80
C ALA A 32 11.55 -1.15 -31.58
N HIS A 33 12.04 -0.24 -32.42
CA HIS A 33 11.62 1.15 -32.42
C HIS A 33 10.13 1.26 -32.79
N ILE A 34 9.39 2.03 -32.02
CA ILE A 34 7.95 2.26 -32.14
C ILE A 34 7.64 3.75 -31.92
N VAL A 35 6.56 4.24 -32.52
CA VAL A 35 6.10 5.63 -32.36
C VAL A 35 4.69 5.63 -31.74
N PRO A 36 4.52 6.17 -30.53
CA PRO A 36 3.21 6.34 -29.90
C PRO A 36 2.42 7.46 -30.55
N LEU A 37 1.13 7.23 -30.79
CA LEU A 37 0.17 8.21 -31.28
C LEU A 37 -1.04 8.25 -30.36
N VAL A 38 -1.66 9.43 -30.27
CA VAL A 38 -2.97 9.59 -29.64
C VAL A 38 -3.97 9.87 -30.75
N THR A 39 -4.87 8.92 -30.98
CA THR A 39 -6.02 9.12 -31.86
C THR A 39 -7.10 9.88 -31.09
N GLY A 40 -8.01 10.57 -31.79
CA GLY A 40 -9.08 11.33 -31.12
C GLY A 40 -9.81 10.48 -30.07
N HIS A 41 -10.20 11.10 -28.95
CA HIS A 41 -10.75 10.45 -27.73
C HIS A 41 -9.74 9.79 -26.77
N ASP A 42 -8.50 10.29 -26.68
CA ASP A 42 -7.49 9.80 -25.72
C ASP A 42 -7.11 8.31 -25.88
N GLU A 43 -7.38 7.75 -27.06
CA GLU A 43 -7.01 6.38 -27.39
C GLU A 43 -5.56 6.35 -27.90
N TRP A 44 -4.77 5.41 -27.37
CA TRP A 44 -3.37 5.27 -27.73
C TRP A 44 -3.20 4.24 -28.83
N GLN A 45 -2.46 4.60 -29.87
CA GLN A 45 -2.01 3.70 -30.93
C GLN A 45 -0.48 3.65 -30.93
N VAL A 46 0.10 2.51 -31.28
CA VAL A 46 1.55 2.35 -31.47
C VAL A 46 1.80 1.83 -32.88
N ILE A 47 2.59 2.56 -33.65
CA ILE A 47 2.94 2.18 -35.03
C ILE A 47 4.46 2.09 -35.22
N LEU A 48 4.90 1.50 -36.33
CA LEU A 48 6.33 1.44 -36.67
C LEU A 48 6.80 2.81 -37.23
N PRO A 49 8.09 3.18 -37.04
CA PRO A 49 8.64 4.44 -37.56
C PRO A 49 8.42 4.62 -39.07
N GLU A 50 8.53 3.55 -39.85
CA GLU A 50 8.27 3.56 -41.30
C GLU A 50 6.81 3.91 -41.64
N GLU A 51 5.85 3.41 -40.86
CA GLU A 51 4.43 3.71 -41.04
C GLU A 51 4.13 5.16 -40.62
N TYR A 52 4.76 5.64 -39.55
CA TYR A 52 4.66 7.02 -39.11
C TYR A 52 5.21 7.99 -40.16
N ALA A 53 6.35 7.67 -40.77
CA ALA A 53 6.94 8.44 -41.87
C ALA A 53 5.99 8.49 -43.09
N ARG A 54 5.33 7.38 -43.44
CA ARG A 54 4.33 7.34 -44.53
C ARG A 54 3.10 8.19 -44.20
N GLN A 55 2.57 8.10 -42.97
CA GLN A 55 1.38 8.87 -42.55
C GLN A 55 1.66 10.38 -42.47
N SER A 56 2.83 10.77 -41.94
CA SER A 56 3.25 12.18 -41.88
C SER A 56 3.54 12.77 -43.27
N ALA A 57 4.14 11.99 -44.18
CA ALA A 57 4.31 12.41 -45.57
C ALA A 57 2.96 12.61 -46.28
N ALA A 58 2.00 11.70 -46.09
CA ALA A 58 0.67 11.80 -46.70
C ALA A 58 -0.12 13.03 -46.25
N THR A 59 -0.05 13.36 -44.95
CA THR A 59 -0.69 14.56 -44.40
C THR A 59 -0.02 15.85 -44.87
N SER A 60 1.31 15.87 -45.03
CA SER A 60 2.04 17.02 -45.57
C SER A 60 1.72 17.32 -47.04
N ASN A 61 1.49 16.27 -47.86
CA ASN A 61 1.15 16.43 -49.27
C ASN A 61 -0.32 16.84 -49.49
N SER A 62 -1.23 16.38 -48.62
CA SER A 62 -2.63 16.82 -48.65
C SER A 62 -2.78 18.31 -48.29
N ALA A 63 -1.93 18.82 -47.38
CA ALA A 63 -1.85 20.24 -47.06
C ALA A 63 -1.29 21.09 -48.24
N LYS A 64 -0.34 20.55 -49.02
CA LYS A 64 0.21 21.23 -50.22
C LYS A 64 -0.75 21.23 -51.41
N SER A 65 -1.46 20.13 -51.71
CA SER A 65 -2.35 20.11 -52.88
C SER A 65 -3.60 20.99 -52.75
N ASN A 66 -4.01 21.30 -51.51
CA ASN A 66 -5.08 22.28 -51.25
C ASN A 66 -4.59 23.74 -51.36
N LEU A 67 -3.28 24.00 -51.24
CA LEU A 67 -2.70 25.33 -51.43
C LEU A 67 -2.55 25.68 -52.92
N GLU A 68 -2.26 24.68 -53.76
CA GLU A 68 -2.02 24.85 -55.21
C GLU A 68 -3.33 24.98 -56.02
N LYS A 69 -4.47 24.49 -55.50
CA LYS A 69 -5.80 24.71 -56.11
C LYS A 69 -6.42 26.07 -55.78
N GLN A 70 -5.80 26.90 -54.93
CA GLN A 70 -6.29 28.25 -54.60
C GLN A 70 -5.60 29.39 -55.37
N THR A 71 -4.66 29.10 -56.28
CA THR A 71 -3.87 30.12 -56.99
C THR A 71 -4.11 30.23 -58.50
N THR A 72 -5.08 29.52 -59.08
CA THR A 72 -5.47 29.69 -60.48
C THR A 72 -6.80 30.44 -60.60
N GLY A 73 -6.72 31.77 -60.75
CA GLY A 73 -7.85 32.55 -61.24
C GLY A 73 -7.80 34.03 -60.90
N VAL A 74 -6.93 34.83 -61.54
CA VAL A 74 -7.22 36.25 -61.84
C VAL A 74 -6.53 36.66 -63.15
N HIS A 75 -7.30 37.31 -64.01
CA HIS A 75 -6.98 37.84 -65.34
C HIS A 75 -5.85 38.86 -65.40
N ALA A 76 -5.22 38.90 -66.58
CA ALA A 76 -4.25 39.89 -67.04
C ALA A 76 -4.83 41.31 -67.13
N SER A 77 -4.00 42.30 -66.77
CA SER A 77 -4.08 43.68 -67.26
C SER A 77 -2.67 44.27 -67.32
N THR A 78 -2.36 44.87 -68.46
CA THR A 78 -1.04 45.31 -68.95
C THR A 78 -0.76 46.76 -68.56
N GLY A 79 0.49 47.10 -68.22
CA GLY A 79 0.95 48.51 -68.17
C GLY A 79 2.25 48.71 -67.37
N PRO A 80 3.34 49.29 -67.94
CA PRO A 80 4.69 49.22 -67.38
C PRO A 80 5.13 50.50 -66.65
N ALA A 81 6.04 50.36 -65.67
CA ALA A 81 7.33 51.07 -65.58
C ALA A 81 7.96 51.07 -64.16
N ILE A 82 9.21 50.59 -64.09
CA ILE A 82 10.40 51.25 -63.49
C ILE A 82 10.59 51.28 -61.95
N VAL A 83 11.58 50.47 -61.50
CA VAL A 83 12.71 50.74 -60.57
C VAL A 83 12.62 50.45 -59.04
N LYS A 84 13.38 49.39 -58.68
CA LYS A 84 14.35 49.16 -57.56
C LYS A 84 13.92 49.05 -56.07
N PRO A 85 14.76 48.35 -55.25
CA PRO A 85 14.33 47.54 -54.12
C PRO A 85 14.81 48.04 -52.75
N LEU A 86 14.14 47.60 -51.68
CA LEU A 86 14.69 47.08 -50.41
C LEU A 86 13.57 47.10 -49.36
N GLY A 87 13.53 46.08 -48.49
CA GLY A 87 12.79 46.20 -47.23
C GLY A 87 12.22 44.89 -46.72
N ALA A 88 12.89 44.31 -45.74
CA ALA A 88 12.44 43.20 -44.90
C ALA A 88 11.05 43.47 -44.29
N ASN A 89 10.22 42.43 -44.14
CA ASN A 89 9.12 42.42 -43.16
C ASN A 89 8.69 41.00 -42.76
N THR A 90 8.92 40.70 -41.48
CA THR A 90 7.96 40.17 -40.48
C THR A 90 6.69 39.46 -40.98
N LEU A 91 6.61 38.16 -40.71
CA LEU A 91 5.39 37.34 -40.87
C LEU A 91 4.44 37.52 -39.67
N ARG A 92 3.23 37.99 -39.98
CA ARG A 92 2.08 38.17 -39.07
C ARG A 92 1.18 36.94 -39.18
N ALA A 93 0.93 36.26 -38.06
CA ALA A 93 0.02 35.12 -37.99
C ALA A 93 -1.44 35.56 -38.08
N GLY A 94 -2.17 35.05 -39.07
CA GLY A 94 -3.63 35.22 -39.22
C GLY A 94 -4.33 33.86 -39.12
N GLY A 95 -5.08 33.65 -38.03
CA GLY A 95 -5.95 32.48 -37.86
C GLY A 95 -7.23 32.61 -38.68
N ARG A 96 -7.60 31.54 -39.41
CA ARG A 96 -8.93 31.39 -40.04
C ARG A 96 -9.67 30.23 -39.38
N GLN A 97 -10.90 30.51 -38.94
CA GLN A 97 -11.85 29.52 -38.42
C GLN A 97 -12.39 28.62 -39.54
N LEU A 98 -12.38 27.31 -39.32
CA LEU A 98 -13.05 26.30 -40.14
C LEU A 98 -14.49 26.11 -39.65
N LYS A 99 -15.46 26.19 -40.58
CA LYS A 99 -16.89 25.95 -40.31
C LYS A 99 -17.16 24.45 -40.10
N ALA A 100 -17.80 24.12 -38.99
CA ALA A 100 -18.28 22.77 -38.67
C ALA A 100 -19.49 22.36 -39.53
N PRO A 101 -19.66 21.06 -39.84
CA PRO A 101 -20.83 20.54 -40.54
C PRO A 101 -22.09 20.58 -39.66
N SER A 102 -23.25 20.60 -40.31
CA SER A 102 -24.54 20.87 -39.67
C SER A 102 -24.96 19.78 -38.66
N PRO A 103 -25.58 20.17 -37.52
CA PRO A 103 -25.91 19.28 -36.41
C PRO A 103 -26.92 18.17 -36.75
N PHE A 104 -27.62 18.29 -37.88
CA PHE A 104 -28.65 17.33 -38.28
C PHE A 104 -28.07 15.99 -38.80
N VAL A 105 -26.87 16.01 -39.37
CA VAL A 105 -26.22 14.79 -39.90
C VAL A 105 -25.61 13.95 -38.77
N MET A 106 -25.16 14.58 -37.67
CA MET A 106 -24.58 13.87 -36.53
C MET A 106 -25.64 13.17 -35.67
N ALA A 107 -26.88 13.68 -35.63
CA ALA A 107 -27.96 13.08 -34.85
C ALA A 107 -28.44 11.72 -35.41
N TRP A 108 -28.46 11.56 -36.73
CA TRP A 108 -28.91 10.31 -37.36
C TRP A 108 -27.92 9.15 -37.22
N ILE A 109 -26.62 9.43 -37.24
CA ILE A 109 -25.58 8.40 -37.08
C ILE A 109 -25.56 7.91 -35.62
N GLY A 110 -25.77 8.81 -34.65
CA GLY A 110 -25.82 8.44 -33.23
C GLY A 110 -26.99 7.50 -32.89
N SER A 111 -28.18 7.75 -33.46
CA SER A 111 -29.37 6.95 -33.14
C SER A 111 -29.27 5.50 -33.64
N GLY A 112 -28.72 5.27 -34.84
CA GLY A 112 -28.60 3.92 -35.40
C GLY A 112 -27.66 3.00 -34.61
N VAL A 113 -26.56 3.55 -34.08
CA VAL A 113 -25.59 2.78 -33.30
C VAL A 113 -26.16 2.36 -31.95
N ILE A 114 -26.93 3.25 -31.30
CA ILE A 114 -27.54 2.96 -30.00
C ILE A 114 -28.59 1.85 -30.12
N THR A 115 -29.45 1.91 -31.13
CA THR A 115 -30.48 0.88 -31.35
C THR A 115 -29.86 -0.49 -31.64
N PHE A 116 -28.78 -0.53 -32.43
CA PHE A 116 -28.08 -1.77 -32.73
C PHE A 116 -27.45 -2.41 -31.48
N CYS A 117 -26.82 -1.60 -30.61
CA CYS A 117 -26.24 -2.08 -29.35
C CYS A 117 -27.31 -2.65 -28.39
N ILE A 118 -28.48 -2.01 -28.29
CA ILE A 118 -29.58 -2.49 -27.43
C ILE A 118 -30.11 -3.84 -27.93
N VAL A 119 -30.31 -3.99 -29.24
CA VAL A 119 -30.76 -5.28 -29.81
C VAL A 119 -29.74 -6.38 -29.56
N MET A 120 -28.44 -6.10 -29.66
CA MET A 120 -27.42 -7.12 -29.44
C MET A 120 -27.36 -7.60 -27.97
N VAL A 121 -27.55 -6.68 -27.01
CA VAL A 121 -27.60 -7.02 -25.58
C VAL A 121 -28.84 -7.87 -25.25
N ILE A 122 -30.00 -7.55 -25.85
CA ILE A 122 -31.23 -8.34 -25.65
C ILE A 122 -31.04 -9.76 -26.19
N VAL A 123 -30.48 -9.92 -27.40
CA VAL A 123 -30.22 -11.25 -27.99
C VAL A 123 -29.25 -12.08 -27.15
N GLN A 124 -28.17 -11.48 -26.63
CA GLN A 124 -27.22 -12.19 -25.76
C GLN A 124 -27.82 -12.59 -24.40
N SER A 125 -28.76 -11.80 -23.87
CA SER A 125 -29.45 -12.10 -22.61
C SER A 125 -30.37 -13.30 -22.73
N PHE A 126 -31.09 -13.44 -23.85
CA PHE A 126 -31.95 -14.61 -24.09
C PHE A 126 -31.15 -15.91 -24.26
N SER A 127 -30.00 -15.89 -24.94
CA SER A 127 -29.16 -17.10 -25.07
C SER A 127 -28.54 -17.59 -23.75
N ARG A 128 -28.38 -16.73 -22.73
CA ARG A 128 -27.88 -17.17 -21.40
C ARG A 128 -28.93 -17.83 -20.53
N ARG A 129 -30.22 -17.48 -20.69
CA ARG A 129 -31.29 -18.04 -19.85
C ARG A 129 -31.59 -19.51 -20.16
N ASP A 130 -31.40 -19.97 -21.39
CA ASP A 130 -31.63 -21.37 -21.75
C ASP A 130 -30.59 -22.34 -21.15
N HIS A 131 -29.42 -21.85 -20.75
CA HIS A 131 -28.40 -22.67 -20.08
C HIS A 131 -28.65 -22.84 -18.57
N GLN A 132 -29.27 -21.87 -17.90
CA GLN A 132 -29.52 -21.96 -16.45
C GLN A 132 -30.79 -22.74 -16.09
N ALA A 133 -31.74 -22.88 -17.01
CA ALA A 133 -32.97 -23.64 -16.78
C ALA A 133 -32.75 -25.18 -16.74
N ARG A 134 -31.54 -25.68 -17.05
CA ARG A 134 -31.23 -27.12 -17.10
C ARG A 134 -30.53 -27.70 -15.86
N GLU A 135 -30.10 -26.89 -14.89
CA GLU A 135 -29.33 -27.38 -13.72
C GLU A 135 -30.11 -27.39 -12.40
N LEU A 136 -31.35 -26.92 -12.34
CA LEU A 136 -32.12 -26.80 -11.08
C LEU A 136 -33.23 -27.86 -10.90
N VAL A 137 -33.06 -29.05 -11.46
CA VAL A 137 -33.89 -30.21 -11.12
C VAL A 137 -33.01 -31.26 -10.48
N THR A 138 -32.95 -31.25 -9.15
CA THR A 138 -32.97 -32.40 -8.22
C THR A 138 -32.32 -31.99 -6.90
N GLN A 139 -33.08 -31.45 -5.96
CA GLN A 139 -32.80 -31.63 -4.53
C GLN A 139 -34.09 -31.40 -3.73
N GLN A 140 -34.49 -32.47 -3.04
CA GLN A 140 -35.74 -32.65 -2.32
C GLN A 140 -35.48 -32.37 -0.83
N PRO A 141 -36.35 -31.64 -0.10
CA PRO A 141 -36.11 -31.31 1.30
C PRO A 141 -36.62 -32.43 2.22
N ASN A 142 -35.83 -32.77 3.24
CA ASN A 142 -36.25 -33.64 4.34
C ASN A 142 -36.63 -32.74 5.53
N GLU A 143 -37.93 -32.73 5.86
CA GLU A 143 -38.49 -32.25 7.12
C GLU A 143 -38.14 -33.20 8.26
N SER A 144 -37.82 -32.67 9.44
CA SER A 144 -38.26 -33.18 10.76
C SER A 144 -37.80 -32.24 11.88
N SER A 145 -38.68 -31.30 12.25
CA SER A 145 -38.63 -30.60 13.54
C SER A 145 -39.47 -31.37 14.56
N GLN A 146 -38.86 -31.82 15.65
CA GLN A 146 -39.59 -32.16 16.88
C GLN A 146 -39.15 -31.23 18.00
N GLN A 147 -40.13 -30.49 18.53
CA GLN A 147 -40.05 -29.67 19.73
C GLN A 147 -39.84 -30.55 20.96
N GLN A 148 -38.92 -30.15 21.84
CA GLN A 148 -38.72 -30.78 23.14
C GLN A 148 -39.11 -29.78 24.26
N PRO A 149 -39.82 -30.22 25.32
CA PRO A 149 -40.38 -29.31 26.32
C PRO A 149 -39.36 -28.90 27.37
N VAL A 150 -39.48 -27.65 27.83
CA VAL A 150 -38.76 -27.06 28.97
C VAL A 150 -39.06 -27.85 30.24
N GLN A 151 -38.03 -28.41 30.87
CA GLN A 151 -38.07 -29.00 32.22
C GLN A 151 -37.54 -27.98 33.25
N PRO A 152 -38.03 -28.01 34.50
CA PRO A 152 -37.66 -27.05 35.54
C PRO A 152 -36.26 -27.31 36.10
N ILE A 153 -35.56 -26.24 36.47
CA ILE A 153 -34.23 -26.28 37.09
C ILE A 153 -34.37 -26.86 38.51
N GLU A 154 -33.93 -28.11 38.68
CA GLU A 154 -33.80 -28.78 39.97
C GLU A 154 -32.36 -28.61 40.47
N ASN A 155 -32.22 -28.07 41.68
CA ASN A 155 -30.94 -27.85 42.36
C ASN A 155 -30.17 -29.18 42.53
N SER A 156 -28.92 -29.25 42.07
CA SER A 156 -28.06 -30.41 42.31
C SER A 156 -26.59 -30.00 42.56
N ASP A 157 -26.12 -30.45 43.72
CA ASP A 157 -24.80 -30.91 44.15
C ASP A 157 -23.49 -30.16 43.77
N PRO A 158 -22.68 -29.75 44.78
CA PRO A 158 -21.31 -29.30 44.60
C PRO A 158 -20.37 -30.51 44.53
N GLY A 159 -20.22 -31.12 43.36
CA GLY A 159 -19.36 -32.31 43.24
C GLY A 159 -18.89 -32.73 41.85
N GLN A 160 -19.15 -31.96 40.78
CA GLN A 160 -18.68 -32.30 39.44
C GLN A 160 -17.43 -31.52 39.05
N THR A 161 -16.29 -32.21 39.03
CA THR A 161 -15.08 -31.81 38.31
C THR A 161 -15.43 -31.66 36.84
N THR A 162 -15.64 -30.42 36.41
CA THR A 162 -15.83 -30.03 35.01
C THR A 162 -14.61 -30.50 34.21
N GLY A 163 -14.82 -31.47 33.33
CA GLY A 163 -13.82 -31.85 32.34
C GLY A 163 -13.42 -30.63 31.51
N GLU A 164 -12.15 -30.24 31.65
CA GLU A 164 -11.51 -29.19 30.88
C GLU A 164 -11.56 -29.60 29.41
N LYS A 165 -12.54 -29.05 28.70
CA LYS A 165 -12.77 -29.30 27.29
C LYS A 165 -11.61 -28.67 26.54
N GLU A 166 -10.64 -29.49 26.12
CA GLU A 166 -9.47 -29.11 25.34
C GLU A 166 -9.91 -28.21 24.17
N LEU A 167 -9.64 -26.91 24.29
CA LEU A 167 -9.95 -25.95 23.23
C LEU A 167 -9.00 -26.22 22.07
N VAL A 168 -9.55 -26.70 20.96
CA VAL A 168 -8.83 -26.79 19.69
C VAL A 168 -8.33 -25.37 19.34
N PRO A 169 -7.00 -25.17 19.17
CA PRO A 169 -6.46 -23.86 18.84
C PRO A 169 -7.06 -23.34 17.53
N GLN A 170 -7.58 -22.11 17.52
CA GLN A 170 -8.03 -21.48 16.28
C GLN A 170 -6.81 -21.21 15.38
N PRO A 171 -6.96 -21.39 14.05
CA PRO A 171 -5.88 -21.07 13.11
C PRO A 171 -5.53 -19.58 13.21
N LEU A 172 -4.22 -19.28 13.14
CA LEU A 172 -3.74 -17.90 13.15
C LEU A 172 -4.21 -17.15 11.90
N PRO A 173 -4.44 -15.83 11.97
CA PRO A 173 -4.73 -15.03 10.78
C PRO A 173 -3.58 -15.11 9.77
N ALA A 174 -3.89 -15.14 8.46
CA ALA A 174 -2.89 -15.23 7.40
C ALA A 174 -1.82 -14.11 7.45
N SER A 175 -2.16 -12.93 7.98
CA SER A 175 -1.21 -11.84 8.22
C SER A 175 -0.11 -12.20 9.23
N HIS A 176 -0.45 -12.97 10.27
CA HIS A 176 0.51 -13.46 11.26
C HIS A 176 1.47 -14.47 10.64
N GLU A 177 0.97 -15.38 9.80
CA GLU A 177 1.82 -16.35 9.10
C GLU A 177 2.83 -15.66 8.17
N LYS A 178 2.41 -14.62 7.44
CA LYS A 178 3.29 -13.83 6.58
C LYS A 178 4.41 -13.16 7.39
N LEU A 179 4.07 -12.49 8.50
CA LEU A 179 5.06 -11.85 9.37
C LEU A 179 5.96 -12.88 10.05
N ALA A 180 5.43 -14.02 10.48
CA ALA A 180 6.22 -15.12 11.04
C ALA A 180 7.23 -15.66 10.02
N GLY A 181 6.83 -15.85 8.76
CA GLY A 181 7.74 -16.24 7.68
C GLY A 181 8.85 -15.21 7.41
N LEU A 182 8.51 -13.92 7.48
CA LEU A 182 9.50 -12.83 7.42
C LEU A 182 10.45 -12.86 8.63
N GLY A 183 9.92 -13.14 9.83
CA GLY A 183 10.69 -13.32 11.06
C GLY A 183 11.68 -14.46 10.98
N GLN A 184 11.25 -15.62 10.48
CA GLN A 184 12.12 -16.78 10.25
C GLN A 184 13.27 -16.43 9.30
N TRP A 185 13.00 -15.68 8.23
CA TRP A 185 14.03 -15.21 7.32
C TRP A 185 15.03 -14.26 8.00
N LEU A 186 14.54 -13.25 8.74
CA LEU A 186 15.39 -12.30 9.46
C LEU A 186 16.25 -12.99 10.54
N SER A 187 15.70 -13.96 11.25
CA SER A 187 16.45 -14.79 12.20
C SER A 187 17.52 -15.63 11.50
N GLY A 188 17.25 -16.12 10.29
CA GLY A 188 18.26 -16.79 9.45
C GLY A 188 19.39 -15.87 9.00
N GLU A 189 19.07 -14.62 8.63
CA GLU A 189 20.06 -13.59 8.33
C GLU A 189 20.92 -13.27 9.57
N LEU A 190 20.30 -13.10 10.74
CA LEU A 190 21.01 -12.88 12.00
C LEU A 190 21.93 -14.06 12.34
N ALA A 191 21.47 -15.30 12.19
CA ALA A 191 22.25 -16.50 12.48
C ALA A 191 23.43 -16.67 11.51
N SER A 192 23.24 -16.34 10.22
CA SER A 192 24.26 -16.53 9.19
C SER A 192 25.29 -15.40 9.10
N GLN A 193 24.86 -14.15 9.28
CA GLN A 193 25.72 -12.96 9.16
C GLN A 193 26.13 -12.38 10.52
N GLY A 194 25.54 -12.86 11.63
CA GLY A 194 25.74 -12.31 12.97
C GLY A 194 25.08 -10.95 13.20
N ALA A 195 24.29 -10.47 12.23
CA ALA A 195 23.58 -9.19 12.29
C ALA A 195 22.34 -9.19 11.39
N PHE A 196 21.35 -8.35 11.73
CA PHE A 196 20.25 -8.00 10.84
C PHE A 196 20.76 -7.21 9.63
N PRO A 197 20.08 -7.32 8.46
CA PRO A 197 20.50 -6.61 7.26
C PRO A 197 20.37 -5.09 7.46
N ALA A 198 21.27 -4.33 6.82
CA ALA A 198 21.15 -2.87 6.78
C ALA A 198 19.90 -2.46 5.99
N ALA A 199 19.32 -1.31 6.34
CA ALA A 199 18.09 -0.82 5.71
C ALA A 199 18.25 -0.60 4.20
N THR A 200 19.43 -0.14 3.80
CA THR A 200 19.81 0.16 2.42
C THR A 200 20.95 -0.74 1.97
N THR A 201 20.94 -1.09 0.68
CA THR A 201 22.03 -1.74 -0.03
C THR A 201 22.39 -0.97 -1.30
N GLY A 202 23.62 -1.17 -1.78
CA GLY A 202 24.15 -0.46 -2.96
C GLY A 202 24.96 0.79 -2.61
N LYS A 203 25.32 1.56 -3.64
CA LYS A 203 26.23 2.73 -3.54
C LYS A 203 25.51 4.09 -3.59
N SER A 204 24.19 4.13 -3.52
CA SER A 204 23.45 5.40 -3.57
C SER A 204 23.60 6.16 -2.24
N GLU A 205 24.03 7.42 -2.32
CA GLU A 205 24.07 8.33 -1.16
C GLU A 205 22.67 8.75 -0.72
N ASN A 206 21.68 8.72 -1.63
CA ASN A 206 20.28 8.98 -1.33
C ASN A 206 19.57 7.67 -0.95
N PRO A 207 19.09 7.49 0.30
CA PRO A 207 18.37 6.29 0.72
C PRO A 207 17.10 6.01 -0.09
N GLU A 208 16.41 7.05 -0.57
CA GLU A 208 15.19 6.92 -1.37
C GLU A 208 15.46 6.37 -2.78
N GLU A 209 16.71 6.43 -3.23
CA GLU A 209 17.15 5.84 -4.50
C GLU A 209 17.92 4.53 -4.30
N ALA A 210 18.37 4.26 -3.08
CA ALA A 210 19.05 3.03 -2.70
C ALA A 210 18.07 1.85 -2.62
N TRP A 211 18.58 0.66 -2.81
CA TRP A 211 17.80 -0.57 -2.68
C TRP A 211 17.49 -0.85 -1.21
N GLY A 212 16.23 -1.13 -0.87
CA GLY A 212 15.82 -1.41 0.51
C GLY A 212 15.88 -2.88 0.88
N TRP A 213 16.17 -3.20 2.14
CA TRP A 213 16.41 -4.58 2.63
C TRP A 213 15.34 -5.62 2.21
N LEU A 214 14.08 -5.22 2.01
CA LEU A 214 13.00 -6.08 1.52
C LEU A 214 13.29 -6.69 0.13
N ASN A 215 14.14 -6.06 -0.69
CA ASN A 215 14.58 -6.64 -1.96
C ASN A 215 15.31 -7.98 -1.77
N ARG A 216 16.13 -8.09 -0.70
CA ARG A 216 16.89 -9.31 -0.39
C ARG A 216 15.94 -10.43 0.01
N TYR A 217 14.97 -10.11 0.87
CA TYR A 217 13.91 -11.03 1.24
C TYR A 217 13.18 -11.58 0.01
N VAL A 218 12.72 -10.70 -0.88
CA VAL A 218 12.02 -11.12 -2.10
C VAL A 218 12.91 -11.99 -3.00
N ALA A 219 14.16 -11.58 -3.22
CA ALA A 219 15.09 -12.32 -4.09
C ALA A 219 15.41 -13.72 -3.56
N GLN A 220 15.47 -13.90 -2.24
CA GLN A 220 15.80 -15.18 -1.61
C GLN A 220 14.58 -16.08 -1.40
N THR A 221 13.40 -15.52 -1.16
CA THR A 221 12.19 -16.29 -0.84
C THR A 221 11.30 -16.57 -2.05
N GLN A 222 11.51 -15.87 -3.17
CA GLN A 222 10.73 -16.06 -4.41
C GLN A 222 11.63 -16.57 -5.55
N PRO A 223 11.99 -17.86 -5.58
CA PRO A 223 12.94 -18.41 -6.55
C PRO A 223 12.48 -18.32 -8.01
N THR A 224 11.18 -18.13 -8.25
CA THR A 224 10.60 -17.90 -9.58
C THR A 224 10.89 -16.51 -10.13
N ILE A 225 11.34 -15.58 -9.28
CA ILE A 225 11.70 -14.23 -9.64
C ILE A 225 13.22 -14.15 -9.74
N VAL A 226 13.74 -14.02 -10.97
CA VAL A 226 15.17 -13.72 -11.18
C VAL A 226 15.41 -12.24 -10.84
N PRO A 227 16.19 -11.93 -9.78
CA PRO A 227 16.50 -10.55 -9.44
C PRO A 227 17.46 -9.93 -10.47
N PRO A 228 17.31 -8.64 -10.81
CA PRO A 228 18.33 -7.95 -11.58
C PRO A 228 19.60 -7.76 -10.72
N PRO A 229 20.74 -7.40 -11.33
CA PRO A 229 21.87 -6.89 -10.58
C PRO A 229 21.44 -5.66 -9.77
N PHE A 230 21.73 -5.62 -8.47
CA PHE A 230 21.35 -4.52 -7.58
C PHE A 230 22.31 -3.31 -7.66
N GLU A 231 22.86 -3.04 -8.84
CA GLU A 231 23.80 -1.95 -9.07
C GLU A 231 23.07 -0.67 -9.50
N GLY A 232 23.30 0.44 -8.79
CA GLY A 232 22.63 1.71 -9.06
C GLY A 232 21.25 1.85 -8.39
N SER A 233 20.42 2.78 -8.88
CA SER A 233 19.12 3.10 -8.27
C SER A 233 18.06 2.06 -8.61
N TRP A 234 17.20 1.71 -7.64
CA TRP A 234 16.03 0.85 -7.88
C TRP A 234 15.03 1.46 -8.87
N ARG A 235 15.03 2.79 -9.04
CA ARG A 235 14.21 3.51 -10.05
C ARG A 235 14.86 3.52 -11.44
N GLY A 236 16.03 2.92 -11.60
CA GLY A 236 16.75 2.86 -12.86
C GLY A 236 15.92 2.15 -13.94
N PRO A 237 16.08 2.52 -15.23
CA PRO A 237 15.36 1.89 -16.33
C PRO A 237 15.54 0.37 -16.42
N THR A 238 16.69 -0.14 -15.97
CA THR A 238 17.02 -1.57 -15.90
C THR A 238 16.22 -2.33 -14.84
N HIS A 239 15.71 -1.62 -13.83
CA HIS A 239 15.03 -2.21 -12.66
C HIS A 239 13.52 -1.96 -12.65
N ASP A 240 13.02 -0.99 -13.42
CA ASP A 240 11.60 -0.61 -13.45
C ASP A 240 10.67 -1.82 -13.63
N ARG A 241 11.00 -2.72 -14.57
CA ARG A 241 10.20 -3.94 -14.80
C ARG A 241 10.13 -4.86 -13.58
N PHE A 242 11.23 -4.97 -12.83
CA PHE A 242 11.30 -5.81 -11.64
C PHE A 242 10.53 -5.17 -10.48
N VAL A 243 10.73 -3.88 -10.22
CA VAL A 243 10.09 -3.15 -9.12
C VAL A 243 8.58 -2.97 -9.33
N ARG A 244 8.11 -2.95 -10.59
CA ARG A 244 6.67 -2.90 -10.92
C ARG A 244 5.91 -4.19 -10.62
N ARG A 245 6.58 -5.24 -10.13
CA ARG A 245 5.91 -6.46 -9.66
C ARG A 245 5.34 -6.22 -8.27
N ARG A 246 4.10 -6.68 -8.07
CA ARG A 246 3.47 -6.71 -6.76
C ARG A 246 3.99 -7.92 -5.99
N MET A 247 4.31 -7.71 -4.72
CA MET A 247 4.80 -8.77 -3.82
C MET A 247 3.75 -9.05 -2.76
N ASN A 248 2.90 -10.07 -2.99
CA ASN A 248 1.80 -10.38 -2.07
C ASN A 248 2.28 -10.82 -0.67
N SER A 249 3.50 -11.33 -0.55
CA SER A 249 4.14 -11.64 0.74
C SER A 249 4.48 -10.40 1.57
N LEU A 250 4.52 -9.21 0.94
CA LEU A 250 4.81 -7.93 1.58
C LEU A 250 3.56 -7.08 1.84
N LEU A 251 2.38 -7.70 1.72
CA LEU A 251 1.08 -7.10 1.98
C LEU A 251 0.41 -7.87 3.12
N ILE A 252 0.04 -7.12 4.17
CA ILE A 252 -0.73 -7.63 5.32
C ILE A 252 -2.12 -8.06 4.81
N ASN A 253 -2.77 -7.18 4.06
CA ASN A 253 -4.09 -7.41 3.45
C ASN A 253 -3.95 -7.52 1.93
N GLU A 254 -4.69 -8.43 1.29
CA GLU A 254 -4.60 -8.70 -0.14
C GLU A 254 -5.25 -7.63 -1.04
N GLN A 255 -5.34 -6.38 -0.57
CA GLN A 255 -5.97 -5.30 -1.32
C GLN A 255 -5.31 -5.07 -2.68
N GLU A 256 -6.08 -5.27 -3.73
CA GLU A 256 -5.62 -5.07 -5.09
C GLU A 256 -5.25 -3.61 -5.37
N GLY A 257 -4.13 -3.43 -6.07
CA GLY A 257 -3.76 -2.13 -6.62
C GLY A 257 -3.18 -1.11 -5.62
N LEU A 258 -2.65 -1.54 -4.47
CA LEU A 258 -1.89 -0.64 -3.59
C LEU A 258 -0.66 -0.11 -4.32
N ILE A 259 -0.67 1.19 -4.62
CA ILE A 259 0.38 1.93 -5.28
C ILE A 259 0.83 3.03 -4.33
N GLY A 260 2.14 3.13 -4.10
CA GLY A 260 2.72 4.16 -3.25
C GLY A 260 2.69 5.54 -3.90
N GLY A 261 3.01 6.58 -3.12
CA GLY A 261 3.13 7.95 -3.64
C GLY A 261 4.20 8.10 -4.74
N ASP A 262 5.11 7.13 -4.84
CA ASP A 262 6.13 7.01 -5.88
C ASP A 262 5.65 6.38 -7.20
N GLY A 263 4.40 5.92 -7.28
CA GLY A 263 3.82 5.31 -8.47
C GLY A 263 4.21 3.85 -8.72
N TYR A 264 4.81 3.19 -7.74
CA TYR A 264 5.17 1.77 -7.78
C TYR A 264 4.29 0.93 -6.83
N PRO A 265 4.21 -0.40 -7.01
CA PRO A 265 3.53 -1.27 -6.05
C PRO A 265 4.07 -1.08 -4.64
N ALA A 266 3.17 -0.76 -3.71
CA ALA A 266 3.52 -0.48 -2.32
C ALA A 266 3.78 -1.75 -1.51
N THR A 267 4.53 -1.61 -0.42
CA THR A 267 4.51 -2.55 0.72
C THR A 267 3.70 -1.98 1.88
N GLN A 268 3.17 -2.87 2.72
CA GLN A 268 2.57 -2.52 4.01
C GLN A 268 3.48 -2.88 5.18
N LEU A 269 4.75 -3.20 4.94
CA LEU A 269 5.72 -3.62 5.95
C LEU A 269 6.94 -2.72 5.87
N VAL A 270 7.40 -2.22 7.03
CA VAL A 270 8.63 -1.42 7.12
C VAL A 270 9.47 -1.88 8.30
N GLY A 271 10.79 -1.81 8.18
CA GLY A 271 11.68 -2.00 9.31
C GLY A 271 11.58 -0.82 10.28
N VAL A 272 11.73 -1.09 11.58
CA VAL A 272 11.68 -0.08 12.63
C VAL A 272 13.05 0.58 12.79
N ALA A 273 13.08 1.91 12.59
CA ALA A 273 14.30 2.71 12.59
C ALA A 273 14.61 3.38 13.93
N GLY A 274 13.72 3.26 14.91
CA GLY A 274 13.86 3.91 16.22
C GLY A 274 12.80 4.98 16.47
N VAL A 275 13.09 5.82 17.45
CA VAL A 275 12.28 6.97 17.80
C VAL A 275 12.97 8.22 17.27
N GLY A 276 12.25 8.95 16.43
CA GLY A 276 12.62 10.27 15.95
C GLY A 276 13.09 10.42 14.55
N ILE A 277 13.05 11.67 14.10
CA ILE A 277 13.35 12.05 12.71
C ILE A 277 14.75 11.58 12.28
N ASP A 278 15.69 11.55 13.23
CA ASP A 278 17.07 11.12 13.03
C ASP A 278 17.25 9.60 13.22
N GLY A 279 16.22 8.86 13.65
CA GLY A 279 16.26 7.42 13.93
C GLY A 279 17.00 6.57 12.88
N PRO A 280 16.68 6.73 11.58
CA PRO A 280 17.36 6.03 10.49
C PRO A 280 18.88 6.28 10.39
N HIS A 281 19.40 7.34 11.01
CA HIS A 281 20.80 7.74 10.99
C HIS A 281 21.53 7.51 12.33
N LEU A 282 20.80 7.08 13.37
CA LEU A 282 21.40 6.91 14.69
C LEU A 282 22.39 5.73 14.72
N PRO A 283 23.50 5.86 15.47
CA PRO A 283 24.40 4.74 15.73
C PRO A 283 23.72 3.70 16.63
N ALA A 284 24.21 2.46 16.61
CA ALA A 284 23.64 1.36 17.39
C ALA A 284 23.64 1.62 18.91
N SER A 285 24.56 2.45 19.40
CA SER A 285 24.68 2.79 20.82
C SER A 285 23.70 3.88 21.29
N SER A 286 22.85 4.41 20.41
CA SER A 286 21.89 5.45 20.78
C SER A 286 20.65 4.84 21.41
N GLU A 287 20.19 5.43 22.52
CA GLU A 287 18.96 5.08 23.24
C GLU A 287 17.70 5.18 22.36
N TYR A 288 17.75 5.98 21.29
CA TYR A 288 16.62 6.16 20.36
C TYR A 288 16.73 5.31 19.09
N ALA A 289 17.80 4.53 18.92
CA ALA A 289 17.99 3.72 17.72
C ALA A 289 17.06 2.50 17.71
N GLY A 290 16.48 2.20 16.55
CA GLY A 290 15.80 0.93 16.29
C GLY A 290 16.73 -0.10 15.67
N ILE A 291 16.16 -1.25 15.27
CA ILE A 291 16.92 -2.35 14.68
C ILE A 291 17.47 -1.98 13.30
N PHE A 292 16.74 -1.22 12.49
CA PHE A 292 17.21 -0.87 11.15
C PHE A 292 17.72 0.56 11.07
N ALA A 293 18.75 0.79 10.25
CA ALA A 293 19.27 2.12 9.95
C ALA A 293 20.00 2.12 8.60
N TYR A 294 20.19 3.30 8.02
CA TYR A 294 20.92 3.46 6.77
C TYR A 294 22.41 3.15 6.96
N GLY A 295 22.95 2.24 6.15
CA GLY A 295 24.37 1.88 6.18
C GLY A 295 24.86 1.19 7.47
N ARG A 296 23.95 0.86 8.40
CA ARG A 296 24.26 0.19 9.67
C ARG A 296 23.55 -1.16 9.75
N THR A 297 24.27 -2.17 10.24
CA THR A 297 23.70 -3.45 10.67
C THR A 297 23.59 -3.50 12.18
N THR A 298 22.64 -4.28 12.70
CA THR A 298 22.39 -4.44 14.14
C THR A 298 22.64 -5.88 14.53
N ARG A 299 23.47 -6.10 15.54
CA ARG A 299 23.77 -7.43 16.09
C ARG A 299 22.82 -7.73 17.24
N GLN A 300 22.66 -9.00 17.57
CA GLN A 300 21.83 -9.42 18.72
C GLN A 300 22.27 -8.74 20.03
N ARG A 301 23.58 -8.59 20.25
CA ARG A 301 24.14 -7.93 21.45
C ARG A 301 23.88 -6.43 21.53
N ASP A 302 23.47 -5.80 20.43
CA ASP A 302 23.14 -4.38 20.39
C ASP A 302 21.69 -4.15 20.87
N ILE A 303 20.89 -5.22 21.03
CA ILE A 303 19.50 -5.18 21.48
C ILE A 303 19.46 -5.45 22.99
N LEU A 304 19.54 -4.37 23.76
CA LEU A 304 19.59 -4.39 25.23
C LEU A 304 18.21 -4.55 25.86
N ASP A 305 17.15 -4.04 25.21
CA ASP A 305 15.75 -4.15 25.69
C ASP A 305 15.19 -5.59 25.64
N GLY A 306 15.93 -6.52 25.04
CA GLY A 306 15.53 -7.91 24.86
C GLY A 306 14.75 -8.15 23.56
N LEU A 307 15.00 -9.31 22.95
CA LEU A 307 14.48 -9.63 21.60
C LEU A 307 12.94 -9.68 21.53
N SER A 308 12.28 -10.15 22.60
CA SER A 308 10.83 -10.27 22.66
C SER A 308 10.10 -8.95 22.96
N GLN A 309 10.85 -7.91 23.34
CA GLN A 309 10.33 -6.57 23.64
C GLN A 309 10.67 -5.54 22.57
N THR A 310 11.64 -5.83 21.70
CA THR A 310 12.05 -4.94 20.61
C THR A 310 11.33 -5.30 19.31
N ALA A 311 10.58 -4.35 18.75
CA ALA A 311 9.95 -4.46 17.45
C ALA A 311 10.99 -4.26 16.33
N MET A 312 10.94 -5.14 15.35
CA MET A 312 11.83 -5.14 14.20
C MET A 312 11.11 -4.68 12.93
N VAL A 313 9.89 -5.17 12.68
CA VAL A 313 9.07 -4.78 11.52
C VAL A 313 7.69 -4.35 12.00
N ALA A 314 7.16 -3.31 11.39
CA ALA A 314 5.82 -2.79 11.67
C ALA A 314 4.99 -2.75 10.38
N SER A 315 3.69 -3.02 10.50
CA SER A 315 2.72 -2.69 9.45
C SER A 315 2.53 -1.19 9.26
N VAL A 316 2.30 -0.76 8.02
CA VAL A 316 1.98 0.63 7.65
C VAL A 316 0.70 0.71 6.83
N LYS A 317 -0.05 1.78 7.08
CA LYS A 317 -1.35 2.09 6.45
C LYS A 317 -1.26 3.29 5.51
N GLU A 318 -0.45 4.29 5.86
CA GLU A 318 -0.31 5.55 5.10
C GLU A 318 1.12 5.79 4.64
N ASP A 319 1.31 6.79 3.76
CA ASP A 319 2.60 7.13 3.12
C ASP A 319 3.28 5.95 2.43
N LEU A 320 2.49 5.02 1.92
CA LEU A 320 2.98 3.79 1.30
C LEU A 320 3.99 4.11 0.18
N ALA A 321 5.03 3.29 0.08
CA ALA A 321 6.08 3.43 -0.91
C ALA A 321 6.51 2.05 -1.42
N SER A 322 7.30 2.03 -2.50
CA SER A 322 7.77 0.80 -3.10
C SER A 322 8.52 -0.08 -2.11
N TRP A 323 8.23 -1.38 -2.15
CA TRP A 323 8.99 -2.40 -1.43
C TRP A 323 10.49 -2.42 -1.80
N ALA A 324 10.87 -1.85 -2.94
CA ALA A 324 12.25 -1.75 -3.37
C ALA A 324 12.99 -0.54 -2.79
N SER A 325 12.28 0.47 -2.27
CA SER A 325 12.89 1.67 -1.72
C SER A 325 13.61 1.38 -0.42
N GLY A 326 14.84 1.87 -0.31
CA GLY A 326 15.59 1.85 0.95
C GLY A 326 15.15 2.92 1.94
N GLY A 327 14.47 3.98 1.50
CA GLY A 327 14.01 5.10 2.32
C GLY A 327 12.75 4.79 3.14
N LYS A 328 11.77 5.70 3.16
CA LYS A 328 10.52 5.56 3.95
C LYS A 328 9.67 4.31 3.63
N GLY A 329 9.89 3.71 2.45
CA GLY A 329 9.26 2.46 2.05
C GLY A 329 9.94 1.21 2.60
N GLY A 330 11.20 1.32 3.02
CA GLY A 330 11.98 0.23 3.60
C GLY A 330 12.01 0.29 5.12
N ILE A 331 12.16 1.50 5.69
CA ILE A 331 12.23 1.70 7.15
C ILE A 331 11.51 2.98 7.58
N ARG A 332 11.01 3.01 8.82
CA ARG A 332 10.39 4.21 9.42
C ARG A 332 10.72 4.34 10.90
N SER A 333 10.83 5.58 11.34
CA SER A 333 10.95 5.98 12.73
C SER A 333 9.61 6.44 13.30
N LEU A 334 9.46 6.36 14.61
CA LEU A 334 8.34 6.96 15.32
C LEU A 334 8.64 8.42 15.67
N THR A 335 7.97 9.37 15.02
CA THR A 335 8.24 10.81 15.14
C THR A 335 7.18 11.60 15.88
N ALA A 336 5.93 11.14 15.94
CA ALA A 336 4.87 11.80 16.70
C ALA A 336 3.79 10.82 17.20
N ALA A 337 2.99 11.29 18.17
CA ALA A 337 1.77 10.64 18.61
C ALA A 337 0.55 11.14 17.79
N PRO A 338 -0.55 10.35 17.68
CA PRO A 338 -0.68 8.96 18.12
C PRO A 338 0.26 8.03 17.33
N VAL A 339 0.66 6.90 17.91
CA VAL A 339 1.59 5.99 17.23
C VAL A 339 0.87 5.23 16.11
N ILE A 340 -0.29 4.65 16.41
CA ILE A 340 -1.14 3.93 15.45
C ILE A 340 -2.12 4.93 14.85
N ASP A 341 -2.32 4.86 13.53
CA ASP A 341 -3.14 5.80 12.77
C ASP A 341 -2.67 7.27 12.92
N GLY A 342 -1.38 7.44 13.20
CA GLY A 342 -0.73 8.74 13.35
C GLY A 342 -0.01 9.25 12.10
N PRO A 343 0.69 10.39 12.22
CA PRO A 343 1.37 11.04 11.09
C PRO A 343 2.52 10.21 10.51
N ASP A 344 3.06 9.24 11.25
CA ASP A 344 4.09 8.32 10.74
C ASP A 344 3.52 7.18 9.87
N GLY A 345 2.19 7.07 9.79
CA GLY A 345 1.47 6.15 8.93
C GLY A 345 1.50 4.68 9.36
N PHE A 346 1.87 4.39 10.62
CA PHE A 346 1.74 3.05 11.19
C PHE A 346 0.27 2.65 11.33
N GLY A 347 -0.03 1.39 11.03
CA GLY A 347 -1.37 0.80 11.20
C GLY A 347 -1.62 -0.32 10.21
N ILE A 348 -2.86 -0.80 10.18
CA ILE A 348 -3.34 -1.81 9.23
C ILE A 348 -4.50 -1.21 8.42
N VAL A 349 -4.47 -1.36 7.10
CA VAL A 349 -5.57 -0.82 6.26
C VAL A 349 -6.87 -1.58 6.54
N GLY A 350 -7.91 -0.86 6.98
CA GLY A 350 -9.25 -1.40 7.21
C GLY A 350 -9.45 -2.10 8.56
N GLN A 351 -8.46 -2.04 9.46
CA GLN A 351 -8.55 -2.57 10.82
C GLN A 351 -8.00 -1.53 11.79
N SER A 352 -8.48 -1.52 13.03
CA SER A 352 -7.83 -0.77 14.10
C SER A 352 -6.65 -1.57 14.63
N GLY A 353 -5.57 -0.88 15.00
CA GLY A 353 -4.39 -1.52 15.55
C GLY A 353 -3.23 -1.70 14.57
N GLN A 354 -2.26 -2.48 15.03
CA GLN A 354 -0.92 -2.56 14.49
C GLN A 354 -0.38 -3.98 14.66
N LEU A 355 0.22 -4.53 13.60
CA LEU A 355 1.00 -5.76 13.71
C LEU A 355 2.48 -5.42 13.81
N LEU A 356 3.13 -6.01 14.80
CA LEU A 356 4.57 -5.90 15.03
C LEU A 356 5.20 -7.28 14.94
N LEU A 357 6.27 -7.39 14.16
CA LEU A 357 7.20 -8.50 14.24
C LEU A 357 8.30 -8.12 15.22
N MET A 358 8.42 -8.88 16.29
CA MET A 358 9.44 -8.72 17.32
C MET A 358 10.77 -9.30 16.86
N ALA A 359 11.87 -8.89 17.49
CA ALA A 359 13.22 -9.32 17.13
C ALA A 359 13.49 -10.80 17.45
N ASP A 360 12.67 -11.43 18.30
CA ASP A 360 12.68 -12.89 18.54
C ASP A 360 11.89 -13.68 17.47
N GLY A 361 11.26 -12.99 16.53
CA GLY A 361 10.43 -13.57 15.47
C GLY A 361 8.95 -13.77 15.85
N SER A 362 8.55 -13.45 17.09
CA SER A 362 7.14 -13.47 17.49
C SER A 362 6.36 -12.31 16.85
N VAL A 363 5.06 -12.50 16.64
CA VAL A 363 4.16 -11.47 16.11
C VAL A 363 3.25 -11.00 17.23
N LYS A 364 3.16 -9.69 17.44
CA LYS A 364 2.27 -9.05 18.41
C LYS A 364 1.27 -8.14 17.69
N GLU A 365 0.04 -8.15 18.17
CA GLU A 365 -0.99 -7.20 17.77
C GLU A 365 -1.18 -6.17 18.88
N LEU A 366 -1.12 -4.90 18.51
CA LEU A 366 -1.36 -3.78 19.41
C LEU A 366 -2.59 -3.01 18.95
N THR A 367 -3.41 -2.57 19.90
CA THR A 367 -4.58 -1.74 19.63
C THR A 367 -4.25 -0.27 19.87
N ASN A 368 -5.12 0.64 19.40
CA ASN A 368 -4.96 2.08 19.62
C ASN A 368 -5.04 2.50 21.11
N ALA A 369 -5.43 1.57 21.99
CA ALA A 369 -5.42 1.76 23.44
C ALA A 369 -4.05 1.46 24.09
N ALA A 370 -3.09 0.94 23.33
CA ALA A 370 -1.74 0.71 23.82
C ALA A 370 -1.10 2.05 24.22
N ASP A 371 -0.44 2.05 25.38
CA ASP A 371 0.25 3.24 25.88
C ASP A 371 1.35 3.66 24.88
N PRO A 372 1.36 4.92 24.39
CA PRO A 372 2.38 5.40 23.46
C PRO A 372 3.81 5.31 24.05
N VAL A 373 3.96 5.27 25.37
CA VAL A 373 5.22 5.03 26.06
C VAL A 373 5.71 3.60 25.82
N ILE A 374 4.82 2.60 25.97
CA ILE A 374 5.15 1.19 25.71
C ILE A 374 5.54 1.03 24.23
N MET A 375 4.77 1.62 23.32
CA MET A 375 5.09 1.54 21.89
C MET A 375 6.44 2.17 21.55
N ARG A 376 6.79 3.31 22.15
CA ARG A 376 8.12 3.92 21.96
C ARG A 376 9.25 3.01 22.43
N ARG A 377 9.10 2.37 23.59
CA ARG A 377 10.06 1.37 24.07
C ARG A 377 10.21 0.18 23.14
N MET A 378 9.09 -0.29 22.58
CA MET A 378 9.16 -1.37 21.60
C MET A 378 9.89 -0.94 20.33
N PHE A 379 9.96 0.36 20.00
CA PHE A 379 10.59 0.84 18.78
C PHE A 379 12.08 1.14 18.92
N THR A 380 12.61 1.12 20.15
CA THR A 380 14.03 1.24 20.45
C THR A 380 14.63 -0.10 20.80
N MET A 381 15.93 -0.25 20.57
CA MET A 381 16.65 -1.47 20.93
C MET A 381 17.61 -1.28 22.11
N ALA A 382 17.89 -0.03 22.48
CA ALA A 382 18.81 0.32 23.55
C ALA A 382 18.01 0.65 24.82
N GLU A 383 18.32 -0.08 25.89
CA GLU A 383 17.84 0.17 27.24
C GLU A 383 18.23 1.59 27.63
N GLY A 384 17.26 2.45 27.97
CA GLY A 384 17.62 3.79 28.43
C GLY A 384 16.60 4.91 28.26
N ILE A 385 15.48 4.72 27.55
CA ILE A 385 14.45 5.78 27.56
C ILE A 385 13.87 5.88 28.97
N ASP A 386 14.33 6.89 29.71
CA ASP A 386 13.73 7.32 30.96
C ASP A 386 12.30 7.80 30.65
N LEU A 387 11.34 7.01 31.12
CA LEU A 387 9.93 7.19 30.76
C LEU A 387 9.35 8.48 31.32
N ALA A 388 9.99 9.08 32.32
CA ALA A 388 9.54 10.32 32.90
C ALA A 388 9.52 11.46 31.85
N GLU A 389 10.45 11.46 30.90
CA GLU A 389 10.53 12.50 29.87
C GLU A 389 9.65 12.18 28.65
N ALA A 390 9.48 10.90 28.32
CA ALA A 390 8.63 10.47 27.21
C ALA A 390 7.12 10.54 27.54
N ALA A 391 6.71 10.42 28.81
CA ALA A 391 5.30 10.27 29.18
C ALA A 391 4.41 11.51 29.04
N SER A 392 4.96 12.70 28.76
CA SER A 392 4.12 13.87 28.51
C SER A 392 3.50 13.80 27.11
N PRO A 393 2.15 13.74 26.98
CA PRO A 393 1.48 13.70 25.68
C PRO A 393 1.74 14.93 24.82
N ASP A 394 2.14 16.04 25.45
CA ASP A 394 2.47 17.31 24.80
C ASP A 394 3.99 17.54 24.68
N ALA A 395 4.84 16.67 25.26
CA ALA A 395 6.27 16.82 25.04
C ALA A 395 6.56 16.53 23.56
N PRO A 396 7.21 17.45 22.83
CA PRO A 396 7.74 17.11 21.53
C PRO A 396 8.59 15.86 21.72
N LEU A 397 8.39 14.85 20.87
CA LEU A 397 9.06 13.54 21.00
C LEU A 397 10.60 13.64 20.94
N PHE A 398 11.15 14.83 20.73
CA PHE A 398 12.57 15.14 20.73
C PHE A 398 12.83 16.30 21.69
N PRO A 399 13.83 16.17 22.59
CA PRO A 399 14.50 17.37 23.07
C PRO A 399 15.06 18.07 21.83
N ALA A 400 14.65 19.30 21.58
CA ALA A 400 15.11 20.09 20.44
C ALA A 400 16.65 20.07 20.41
N ARG A 401 17.21 19.29 19.48
CA ARG A 401 18.64 19.05 19.21
C ARG A 401 19.55 19.90 20.09
N ALA A 402 19.70 19.52 21.36
CA ALA A 402 20.62 20.22 22.24
C ALA A 402 21.99 19.94 21.63
N ALA A 403 22.66 20.98 21.15
CA ALA A 403 23.97 20.88 20.53
C ALA A 403 24.99 20.42 21.57
N SER A 404 24.99 19.13 21.90
CA SER A 404 26.06 18.49 22.65
C SER A 404 27.24 18.29 21.69
N ARG A 405 27.84 19.40 21.27
CA ARG A 405 29.28 19.43 21.06
C ARG A 405 29.87 19.28 22.45
N GLN A 406 30.02 18.05 22.90
CA GLN A 406 31.14 17.75 23.78
C GLN A 406 32.39 17.97 22.94
N THR A 407 32.90 19.20 22.94
CA THR A 407 34.32 19.46 22.72
C THR A 407 35.05 18.57 23.72
N MET A 408 35.57 17.43 23.25
CA MET A 408 36.62 16.76 23.98
C MET A 408 37.73 17.80 24.19
N PRO A 409 38.22 18.01 25.42
CA PRO A 409 39.37 18.86 25.63
C PRO A 409 40.52 18.24 24.84
N MET A 410 40.98 18.94 23.79
CA MET A 410 42.26 18.62 23.18
C MET A 410 43.30 18.76 24.28
N ALA A 411 43.87 17.63 24.70
CA ALA A 411 45.05 17.63 25.54
C ALA A 411 46.16 18.39 24.81
N ASP A 412 46.79 19.31 25.54
CA ASP A 412 47.93 20.10 25.07
C ASP A 412 49.04 19.18 24.54
N PRO A 413 49.67 19.51 23.40
CA PRO A 413 50.84 18.80 22.94
C PRO A 413 52.02 19.13 23.87
N PRO A 414 52.75 18.13 24.40
CA PRO A 414 53.98 18.41 25.13
C PRO A 414 55.04 18.93 24.15
N GLY A 415 55.43 20.18 24.33
CA GLY A 415 56.63 20.74 23.71
C GLY A 415 57.89 20.26 24.43
N GLY A 416 59.00 20.14 23.69
CA GLY A 416 60.35 20.25 24.24
C GLY A 416 61.44 19.37 23.62
N SER A 417 62.54 20.04 23.24
CA SER A 417 63.91 19.57 22.91
C SER A 417 64.14 18.90 21.55
N GLU A 418 64.81 19.55 20.58
CA GLU A 418 66.23 19.95 20.47
C GLU A 418 67.14 18.88 19.84
N SER A 419 67.61 19.25 18.64
CA SER A 419 68.84 18.91 17.91
C SER A 419 69.79 17.82 18.45
N VAL A 420 70.11 16.85 17.59
CA VAL A 420 71.50 16.45 17.30
C VAL A 420 71.65 16.18 15.80
N ALA A 421 72.75 16.68 15.24
CA ALA A 421 73.14 16.63 13.85
C ALA A 421 73.83 15.31 13.44
N ASP A 422 74.05 15.21 12.12
CA ASP A 422 75.12 14.51 11.41
C ASP A 422 74.96 13.07 10.89
N SER A 423 74.84 13.02 9.55
CA SER A 423 75.81 12.43 8.61
C SER A 423 75.70 10.97 8.13
N HIS A 424 76.03 10.86 6.83
CA HIS A 424 76.30 9.71 5.95
C HIS A 424 75.05 9.03 5.31
N SER A 425 74.78 9.21 4.00
CA SER A 425 75.55 8.83 2.80
C SER A 425 75.75 7.32 2.66
N SER A 426 74.95 6.68 1.80
CA SER A 426 75.36 5.85 0.64
C SER A 426 74.20 4.97 0.15
N ALA A 427 73.94 5.00 -1.15
CA ALA A 427 73.34 3.88 -1.92
C ALA A 427 74.51 3.02 -2.49
N PRO A 428 74.32 1.99 -3.34
CA PRO A 428 73.17 1.12 -3.68
C PRO A 428 73.58 -0.39 -3.69
N THR A 429 72.96 -1.22 -4.55
CA THR A 429 73.22 -2.65 -4.91
C THR A 429 72.36 -3.64 -4.09
N GLY A 430 71.53 -4.53 -4.62
CA GLY A 430 71.47 -5.24 -5.91
C GLY A 430 71.83 -6.72 -5.67
N ILE A 431 70.96 -7.66 -6.05
CA ILE A 431 71.20 -9.05 -6.53
C ILE A 431 70.01 -9.99 -6.20
N SER A 432 69.38 -10.45 -7.28
CA SER A 432 68.79 -11.75 -7.68
C SER A 432 68.09 -12.76 -6.75
N PRO A 433 67.19 -13.59 -7.34
CA PRO A 433 66.36 -14.58 -6.66
C PRO A 433 67.02 -15.97 -6.61
N GLU A 434 66.70 -16.73 -5.56
CA GLU A 434 67.06 -18.15 -5.48
C GLU A 434 65.80 -19.00 -5.27
N LYS A 435 65.69 -19.97 -6.15
CA LYS A 435 64.71 -21.03 -6.30
C LYS A 435 65.21 -22.20 -5.45
N ASP A 436 64.33 -22.91 -4.75
CA ASP A 436 64.33 -24.39 -4.69
C ASP A 436 63.24 -24.92 -3.75
N ASP A 437 62.38 -25.74 -4.36
CA ASP A 437 61.62 -26.87 -3.80
C ASP A 437 62.31 -28.14 -4.34
N PRO A 438 62.00 -29.39 -3.91
CA PRO A 438 61.25 -29.86 -2.73
C PRO A 438 61.92 -31.09 -2.05
N ALA A 439 61.37 -31.60 -0.94
CA ALA A 439 61.10 -33.05 -0.75
C ALA A 439 60.56 -33.41 0.66
N ALA A 440 59.40 -34.06 0.65
CA ALA A 440 58.98 -35.26 1.40
C ALA A 440 59.21 -35.35 2.93
N GLU A 441 58.11 -35.48 3.68
CA GLU A 441 58.00 -36.54 4.70
C GLU A 441 56.53 -36.90 5.03
N LYS A 442 56.28 -38.20 5.15
CA LYS A 442 55.00 -38.81 5.57
C LYS A 442 54.86 -38.71 7.10
N PRO A 443 53.63 -38.75 7.65
CA PRO A 443 53.44 -39.30 8.98
C PRO A 443 52.57 -40.55 8.98
N ASN A 444 53.08 -41.55 9.69
CA ASN A 444 52.41 -42.77 10.10
C ASN A 444 52.37 -42.72 11.64
N GLY A 445 51.20 -42.90 12.26
CA GLY A 445 51.04 -42.89 13.73
C GLY A 445 49.57 -42.97 14.10
N LYS A 446 48.98 -44.16 14.13
CA LYS A 446 48.86 -45.09 15.27
C LYS A 446 47.94 -44.54 16.39
N VAL A 447 46.76 -45.11 16.38
CA VAL A 447 45.60 -44.91 17.27
C VAL A 447 45.90 -45.44 18.67
N GLU A 448 45.70 -44.61 19.70
CA GLU A 448 45.45 -45.05 21.06
C GLU A 448 44.08 -44.55 21.52
N LYS A 449 43.24 -45.51 21.92
CA LYS A 449 41.94 -45.32 22.56
C LYS A 449 42.18 -44.94 24.02
N SER A 450 41.55 -43.86 24.48
CA SER A 450 41.26 -43.69 25.91
C SER A 450 39.81 -43.26 26.09
N SER A 451 39.10 -44.05 26.90
CA SER A 451 37.71 -43.87 27.29
C SER A 451 37.62 -43.07 28.58
N THR A 452 36.78 -42.05 28.60
CA THR A 452 36.18 -41.52 29.84
C THR A 452 34.72 -41.22 29.55
N GLY A 453 33.84 -41.97 30.21
CA GLY A 453 32.39 -41.78 30.15
C GLY A 453 31.97 -40.61 31.02
N GLU A 454 31.14 -39.74 30.45
CA GLU A 454 30.48 -38.65 31.15
C GLU A 454 29.00 -38.99 31.33
N VAL A 455 28.56 -38.92 32.58
CA VAL A 455 27.21 -39.28 33.05
C VAL A 455 26.27 -38.11 32.78
N VAL A 456 25.31 -38.30 31.88
CA VAL A 456 24.25 -37.33 31.58
C VAL A 456 23.12 -37.46 32.61
N ALA A 457 22.84 -36.37 33.33
CA ALA A 457 21.67 -36.24 34.20
C ALA A 457 20.40 -35.92 33.39
N PRO A 458 19.21 -36.34 33.84
CA PRO A 458 17.95 -36.11 33.13
C PRO A 458 17.45 -34.66 33.26
N PRO A 459 16.71 -34.13 32.26
CA PRO A 459 16.23 -32.75 32.25
C PRO A 459 15.10 -32.52 33.26
N ALA A 460 15.17 -31.38 33.94
CA ALA A 460 14.17 -30.91 34.91
C ALA A 460 12.87 -30.49 34.22
N ALA A 461 11.74 -30.85 34.84
CA ALA A 461 10.39 -30.51 34.43
C ALA A 461 10.15 -28.99 34.48
N GLN A 462 9.57 -28.44 33.41
CA GLN A 462 9.14 -27.05 33.31
C GLN A 462 7.87 -26.83 34.15
N ALA A 463 7.82 -25.70 34.85
CA ALA A 463 6.66 -25.26 35.63
C ALA A 463 5.51 -24.77 34.73
N PRO A 464 4.24 -24.96 35.11
CA PRO A 464 3.09 -24.54 34.33
C PRO A 464 2.92 -23.01 34.31
N LEU A 465 2.62 -22.48 33.12
CA LEU A 465 2.31 -21.07 32.87
C LEU A 465 0.93 -20.69 33.44
N PRO A 466 0.72 -19.43 33.88
CA PRO A 466 -0.58 -18.96 34.36
C PRO A 466 -1.61 -18.83 33.23
N PRO A 467 -2.92 -18.96 33.53
CA PRO A 467 -3.98 -18.97 32.53
C PRO A 467 -4.17 -17.60 31.87
N ALA A 468 -4.25 -17.61 30.54
CA ALA A 468 -4.56 -16.47 29.71
C ALA A 468 -6.01 -15.99 29.93
N MET A 469 -6.18 -14.67 30.06
CA MET A 469 -7.49 -14.04 30.16
C MET A 469 -8.27 -14.18 28.86
N VAL A 470 -9.49 -14.70 28.97
CA VAL A 470 -10.45 -14.89 27.88
C VAL A 470 -11.02 -13.53 27.45
N VAL A 471 -10.85 -13.17 26.17
CA VAL A 471 -11.60 -12.07 25.53
C VAL A 471 -12.88 -12.68 24.95
N GLN A 472 -14.04 -12.28 25.49
CA GLN A 472 -15.35 -12.73 25.03
C GLN A 472 -15.77 -12.01 23.74
N LYS A 473 -16.35 -12.77 22.81
CA LYS A 473 -16.95 -12.33 21.55
C LYS A 473 -18.10 -11.35 21.85
N GLN A 474 -17.92 -10.07 21.57
CA GLN A 474 -18.94 -9.04 21.77
C GLN A 474 -20.12 -9.24 20.81
N ASP A 475 -21.34 -9.24 21.35
CA ASP A 475 -22.58 -9.24 20.59
C ASP A 475 -22.63 -8.04 19.63
N LEU A 476 -22.92 -8.28 18.34
CA LEU A 476 -23.05 -7.26 17.29
C LEU A 476 -24.08 -6.15 17.61
N LYS A 477 -24.99 -6.38 18.56
CA LYS A 477 -25.87 -5.34 19.12
C LYS A 477 -25.10 -4.17 19.76
N ILE A 478 -23.84 -4.36 20.13
CA ILE A 478 -23.03 -3.38 20.86
C ILE A 478 -22.61 -2.19 19.97
N ASN A 479 -22.58 -2.34 18.63
CA ASN A 479 -22.00 -1.30 17.76
C ASN A 479 -22.99 -0.25 17.23
N LEU A 480 -24.30 -0.50 17.19
CA LEU A 480 -25.28 0.52 16.76
C LEU A 480 -25.35 1.70 17.75
N GLY A 481 -25.03 1.45 19.02
CA GLY A 481 -24.97 2.44 20.09
C GLY A 481 -23.68 3.28 20.11
N LEU A 482 -22.72 3.05 19.21
CA LEU A 482 -21.54 3.89 19.08
C LEU A 482 -21.98 5.33 18.79
N SER A 483 -21.68 6.21 19.75
CA SER A 483 -22.08 7.62 19.72
C SER A 483 -20.95 8.48 19.20
N LEU A 484 -21.19 9.17 18.09
CA LEU A 484 -20.33 10.19 17.53
C LEU A 484 -20.67 11.53 18.20
N GLN A 485 -19.67 12.26 18.68
CA GLN A 485 -19.91 13.57 19.31
C GLN A 485 -20.53 14.56 18.32
N ARG A 486 -20.13 14.51 17.06
CA ARG A 486 -20.70 15.30 15.97
C ARG A 486 -20.44 14.60 14.63
N PHE A 487 -21.41 14.66 13.73
CA PHE A 487 -21.28 14.23 12.34
C PHE A 487 -21.76 15.36 11.44
N ARG A 488 -20.84 15.95 10.66
CA ARG A 488 -21.15 17.06 9.77
C ARG A 488 -20.53 16.84 8.39
N THR A 489 -21.30 17.12 7.35
CA THR A 489 -20.82 17.20 5.98
C THR A 489 -20.93 18.65 5.50
N ASP A 490 -19.80 19.29 5.21
CA ASP A 490 -19.79 20.69 4.76
C ASP A 490 -20.22 20.86 3.31
N GLU A 491 -20.18 19.79 2.52
CA GLU A 491 -20.64 19.74 1.14
C GLU A 491 -21.68 18.63 0.96
N PRO A 492 -22.59 18.73 -0.04
CA PRO A 492 -23.51 17.65 -0.37
C PRO A 492 -22.76 16.36 -0.75
N VAL A 493 -22.92 15.30 0.05
CA VAL A 493 -22.29 13.98 -0.15
C VAL A 493 -23.33 12.97 -0.63
N ALA A 494 -22.98 12.14 -1.61
CA ALA A 494 -23.85 11.07 -2.07
C ALA A 494 -24.18 10.09 -0.93
N ARG A 495 -25.46 9.74 -0.75
CA ARG A 495 -25.93 8.79 0.26
C ARG A 495 -25.11 7.51 0.28
N ARG A 496 -24.76 6.98 -0.90
CA ARG A 496 -23.91 5.79 -1.08
C ARG A 496 -22.61 5.85 -0.27
N ARG A 497 -21.95 7.00 -0.26
CA ARG A 497 -20.68 7.21 0.46
C ARG A 497 -20.91 7.25 1.97
N LEU A 498 -22.01 7.87 2.41
CA LEU A 498 -22.39 7.93 3.82
C LEU A 498 -22.78 6.55 4.36
N VAL A 499 -23.57 5.79 3.61
CA VAL A 499 -23.92 4.39 3.89
C VAL A 499 -22.68 3.53 4.01
N LYS A 500 -21.74 3.64 3.05
CA LYS A 500 -20.49 2.88 3.11
C LYS A 500 -19.68 3.23 4.36
N SER A 501 -19.60 4.51 4.72
CA SER A 501 -18.89 4.94 5.93
C SER A 501 -19.54 4.40 7.20
N ALA A 502 -20.88 4.38 7.27
CA ALA A 502 -21.61 3.79 8.39
C ALA A 502 -21.41 2.26 8.46
N ALA A 503 -21.41 1.59 7.32
CA ALA A 503 -21.13 0.15 7.20
C ALA A 503 -19.70 -0.20 7.66
N ASP A 504 -18.70 0.59 7.24
CA ASP A 504 -17.30 0.45 7.65
C ASP A 504 -17.15 0.63 9.18
N LEU A 505 -17.87 1.60 9.77
CA LEU A 505 -17.90 1.81 11.23
C LEU A 505 -18.56 0.66 11.98
N LEU A 506 -19.58 0.03 11.40
CA LEU A 506 -20.26 -1.13 11.99
C LEU A 506 -19.47 -2.44 11.80
N GLY A 507 -18.47 -2.47 10.91
CA GLY A 507 -17.84 -3.70 10.45
C GLY A 507 -18.81 -4.62 9.70
N ALA A 508 -19.87 -4.05 9.11
CA ALA A 508 -20.98 -4.79 8.50
C ALA A 508 -21.01 -4.51 6.98
N PRO A 509 -20.83 -5.52 6.11
CA PRO A 509 -20.89 -5.29 4.66
C PRO A 509 -22.31 -4.88 4.24
N VAL A 510 -22.39 -3.99 3.23
CA VAL A 510 -23.66 -3.55 2.65
C VAL A 510 -24.15 -4.58 1.64
N ILE A 511 -25.36 -5.10 1.82
CA ILE A 511 -25.95 -6.12 0.94
C ILE A 511 -27.36 -5.69 0.53
N THR A 512 -27.77 -6.10 -0.66
CA THR A 512 -29.15 -5.96 -1.12
C THR A 512 -29.78 -7.32 -1.36
N PRO A 513 -31.00 -7.57 -0.86
CA PRO A 513 -31.60 -8.91 -0.85
C PRO A 513 -31.87 -9.46 -2.26
N GLU A 514 -32.01 -8.59 -3.27
CA GLU A 514 -32.44 -8.96 -4.63
C GLU A 514 -31.28 -9.13 -5.63
N GLY A 515 -30.02 -9.22 -5.17
CA GLY A 515 -28.85 -9.30 -6.05
C GLY A 515 -28.37 -7.92 -6.52
N PRO A 516 -28.11 -7.68 -7.82
CA PRO A 516 -27.64 -6.37 -8.29
C PRO A 516 -28.63 -5.27 -7.92
N LEU A 517 -28.11 -4.13 -7.46
CA LEU A 517 -28.90 -2.98 -6.99
C LEU A 517 -29.96 -2.56 -8.04
N PRO A 518 -31.26 -2.50 -7.67
CA PRO A 518 -32.30 -1.93 -8.53
C PRO A 518 -31.93 -0.51 -8.98
N ALA A 519 -32.27 -0.13 -10.20
CA ALA A 519 -31.89 1.16 -10.76
C ALA A 519 -32.43 2.33 -9.93
N GLU A 520 -33.62 2.17 -9.36
CA GLU A 520 -34.27 3.14 -8.47
C GLU A 520 -33.47 3.31 -7.16
N LEU A 521 -32.95 2.22 -6.60
CA LEU A 521 -32.13 2.28 -5.40
C LEU A 521 -30.75 2.91 -5.69
N VAL A 522 -30.17 2.64 -6.87
CA VAL A 522 -28.94 3.30 -7.33
C VAL A 522 -29.13 4.82 -7.40
N GLU A 523 -30.24 5.29 -7.98
CA GLU A 523 -30.56 6.71 -8.07
C GLU A 523 -30.72 7.34 -6.68
N ILE A 524 -31.45 6.69 -5.76
CA ILE A 524 -31.57 7.13 -4.36
C ILE A 524 -30.21 7.22 -3.67
N LEU A 525 -29.33 6.24 -3.87
CA LEU A 525 -28.01 6.22 -3.26
C LEU A 525 -27.06 7.27 -3.85
N ASP A 526 -27.27 7.70 -5.10
CA ASP A 526 -26.46 8.73 -5.74
C ASP A 526 -26.93 10.17 -5.45
N GLN A 527 -28.11 10.33 -4.85
CA GLN A 527 -28.58 11.63 -4.35
C GLN A 527 -27.61 12.17 -3.28
N LYS A 528 -27.25 13.45 -3.44
CA LYS A 528 -26.37 14.16 -2.52
C LYS A 528 -27.17 14.84 -1.42
N ILE A 529 -26.76 14.62 -0.17
CA ILE A 529 -27.39 15.20 1.02
C ILE A 529 -26.35 15.85 1.92
N THR A 530 -26.78 16.79 2.75
CA THR A 530 -25.97 17.40 3.81
C THR A 530 -26.54 17.00 5.16
N ILE A 531 -25.70 16.53 6.07
CA ILE A 531 -26.06 16.12 7.42
C ILE A 531 -25.23 16.94 8.41
N ASP A 532 -25.86 17.54 9.43
CA ASP A 532 -25.20 18.11 10.61
C ASP A 532 -25.96 17.63 11.85
N LEU A 533 -25.37 16.67 12.57
CA LEU A 533 -25.94 16.03 13.74
C LEU A 533 -24.95 16.13 14.90
N GLU A 534 -25.44 16.44 16.09
CA GLU A 534 -24.66 16.41 17.33
C GLU A 534 -25.09 15.22 18.18
N LYS A 535 -24.11 14.57 18.85
CA LYS A 535 -24.31 13.40 19.72
C LYS A 535 -25.13 12.29 19.05
N VAL A 536 -24.71 11.87 17.87
CA VAL A 536 -25.47 10.95 17.02
C VAL A 536 -24.97 9.51 17.17
N SER A 537 -25.88 8.55 17.35
CA SER A 537 -25.56 7.13 17.19
C SER A 537 -25.46 6.75 15.71
N ILE A 538 -24.80 5.63 15.38
CA ILE A 538 -24.77 5.14 14.00
C ILE A 538 -26.19 4.85 13.48
N GLU A 539 -27.07 4.35 14.34
CA GLU A 539 -28.49 4.15 14.03
C GLU A 539 -29.20 5.45 13.64
N ASN A 540 -29.00 6.53 14.41
CA ASN A 540 -29.56 7.84 14.11
C ASN A 540 -28.99 8.42 12.81
N LEU A 541 -27.71 8.20 12.54
CA LEU A 541 -27.07 8.61 11.29
C LEU A 541 -27.69 7.87 10.09
N LEU A 542 -27.87 6.54 10.18
CA LEU A 542 -28.52 5.75 9.13
C LEU A 542 -29.98 6.19 8.94
N HIS A 543 -30.72 6.46 10.02
CA HIS A 543 -32.06 7.05 9.92
C HIS A 543 -32.07 8.40 9.21
N GLU A 544 -31.11 9.28 9.49
CA GLU A 544 -31.02 10.57 8.82
C GLU A 544 -30.67 10.43 7.33
N ILE A 545 -29.72 9.55 6.99
CA ILE A 545 -29.33 9.27 5.59
C ILE A 545 -30.55 8.89 4.74
N PHE A 546 -31.46 8.11 5.30
CA PHE A 546 -32.63 7.58 4.59
C PHE A 546 -33.95 8.30 4.89
N ARG A 547 -33.96 9.36 5.72
CA ARG A 547 -35.17 10.08 6.19
C ARG A 547 -36.12 10.46 5.06
N ASP A 548 -35.59 11.06 3.99
CA ASP A 548 -36.35 11.54 2.84
C ASP A 548 -36.19 10.62 1.62
N SER A 549 -36.21 9.30 1.84
CA SER A 549 -36.04 8.32 0.77
C SER A 549 -37.06 7.20 0.86
N GLN A 550 -37.34 6.55 -0.28
CA GLN A 550 -38.13 5.33 -0.30
C GLN A 550 -37.33 4.09 0.13
N ALA A 551 -36.03 4.23 0.42
CA ALA A 551 -35.20 3.13 0.87
C ALA A 551 -35.28 2.99 2.41
N ARG A 552 -35.29 1.75 2.87
CA ARG A 552 -35.15 1.37 4.28
C ARG A 552 -33.88 0.57 4.47
N TRP A 553 -33.34 0.65 5.68
CA TRP A 553 -32.19 -0.15 6.08
C TRP A 553 -32.58 -1.08 7.23
N SER A 554 -31.90 -2.22 7.34
CA SER A 554 -31.97 -3.12 8.49
C SER A 554 -30.61 -3.78 8.69
N LEU A 555 -30.30 -4.19 9.93
CA LEU A 555 -29.11 -4.96 10.23
C LEU A 555 -29.53 -6.42 10.49
N GLN A 556 -29.10 -7.36 9.64
CA GLN A 556 -29.39 -8.78 9.78
C GLN A 556 -28.10 -9.58 9.65
N ASP A 557 -27.84 -10.49 10.60
CA ASP A 557 -26.67 -11.38 10.58
C ASP A 557 -25.31 -10.67 10.40
N GLY A 558 -25.19 -9.46 10.98
CA GLY A 558 -23.99 -8.62 10.86
C GLY A 558 -23.81 -7.95 9.49
N GLN A 559 -24.86 -7.91 8.68
CA GLN A 559 -24.88 -7.29 7.36
C GLN A 559 -25.87 -6.12 7.35
N LEU A 560 -25.50 -5.02 6.69
CA LEU A 560 -26.36 -3.86 6.51
C LEU A 560 -27.18 -4.04 5.23
N LEU A 561 -28.45 -4.43 5.39
CA LEU A 561 -29.38 -4.63 4.29
C LEU A 561 -30.06 -3.32 3.93
N ILE A 562 -30.12 -3.01 2.63
CA ILE A 562 -30.83 -1.84 2.10
C ILE A 562 -31.85 -2.31 1.06
N GLN A 563 -33.10 -1.89 1.22
CA GLN A 563 -34.21 -2.30 0.38
C GLN A 563 -35.16 -1.14 0.10
N LEU A 564 -35.84 -1.18 -1.05
CA LEU A 564 -36.91 -0.24 -1.36
C LEU A 564 -38.17 -0.61 -0.55
N SER A 565 -38.84 0.38 0.03
CA SER A 565 -40.11 0.19 0.72
C SER A 565 -41.19 -0.04 -0.34
N SER A 566 -41.66 -1.28 -0.48
CA SER A 566 -42.71 -1.66 -1.44
C SER A 566 -44.11 -1.13 -1.09
N GLU A 567 -44.30 -0.55 0.10
CA GLU A 567 -45.54 0.10 0.51
C GLU A 567 -45.34 1.61 0.74
N VAL A 568 -45.84 2.41 -0.19
CA VAL A 568 -46.40 3.72 0.14
C VAL A 568 -47.92 3.51 0.22
N VAL A 569 -48.42 3.15 1.41
CA VAL A 569 -49.85 3.35 1.69
C VAL A 569 -50.05 4.86 1.75
N PRO A 570 -50.82 5.49 0.84
CA PRO A 570 -51.09 6.91 0.94
C PRO A 570 -51.81 7.15 2.27
N GLY A 571 -51.15 7.88 3.18
CA GLY A 571 -51.77 8.32 4.42
C GLY A 571 -53.04 9.11 4.09
N PRO A 572 -54.14 8.93 4.86
CA PRO A 572 -55.37 9.66 4.62
C PRO A 572 -55.07 11.17 4.64
N PRO A 573 -55.67 11.96 3.74
CA PRO A 573 -55.44 13.40 3.69
C PRO A 573 -55.75 14.03 5.05
N PRO A 574 -54.99 15.03 5.49
CA PRO A 574 -55.19 15.67 6.78
C PRO A 574 -56.63 16.20 6.85
N ALA A 575 -57.34 15.80 7.91
CA ALA A 575 -58.69 16.28 8.18
C ALA A 575 -58.66 17.80 8.34
N THR A 576 -59.15 18.51 7.33
CA THR A 576 -59.49 19.92 7.43
C THR A 576 -60.67 20.06 8.37
N GLY A 577 -60.45 20.64 9.55
CA GLY A 577 -61.52 21.16 10.41
C GLY A 577 -61.42 20.70 11.86
N GLY A 578 -60.68 21.45 12.67
CA GLY A 578 -60.77 21.44 14.12
C GLY A 578 -60.48 22.83 14.65
N GLU A 579 -61.53 23.54 15.10
CA GLU A 579 -61.44 24.85 15.74
C GLU A 579 -60.50 24.84 16.96
N PRO A 580 -59.85 25.97 17.27
CA PRO A 580 -58.96 26.08 18.42
C PRO A 580 -59.76 26.02 19.73
N ARG A 581 -59.61 24.92 20.47
CA ARG A 581 -60.00 24.84 21.88
C ARG A 581 -58.88 25.39 22.75
N GLU A 582 -59.17 26.55 23.32
CA GLU A 582 -58.48 27.18 24.44
C GLU A 582 -58.42 26.19 25.63
N VAL A 583 -57.21 25.88 26.10
CA VAL A 583 -57.01 25.11 27.34
C VAL A 583 -56.06 25.89 28.23
N ALA A 584 -56.60 26.22 29.40
CA ALA A 584 -55.95 26.93 30.50
C ALA A 584 -54.79 26.14 31.10
N VAL A 585 -53.78 26.89 31.52
CA VAL A 585 -52.61 26.45 32.29
C VAL A 585 -53.01 26.18 33.75
N PRO A 586 -52.57 25.05 34.34
CA PRO A 586 -52.22 24.99 35.76
C PRO A 586 -50.70 25.15 35.97
#